data_AF-A0A3B0KZG1-F1
#
_entry.id   AF-A0A3B0KZG1-F1
#
_cell.length_a   1.000
_cell.length_b   1.000
_cell.length_c   1.000
_cell.angle_alpha   90.00
_cell.angle_beta   90.00
_cell.angle_gamma   90.00
#
_symmetry.space_group_name_H-M   'P 1'
#
loop_
_entity.id
_entity.type
_entity.pdbx_description
1 polymer ?
#
loop_
_entity_poly.entity_id
_entity_poly.type
_entity_poly.pdbx_seq_one_letter_code
_entity_poly.pdbx_strand_id
1 'polypeptide(L)'
;MNISGPQTHRASSAQSLNRPIRPLGFDLQELRFVIQQSPLRHMCPFLFATEDIYEIMDGFHLLMDNESIAFGAVPQGTLMVAGMMVYLLSHEELQLSHVKRTLFLQRCFNYMACTEETHVNDLCFYILKKINIRDSDHMLNLILCCQDASALCTMAQLVCSCLLWAVLDWLTDMGTGIYRLRPYSELKLAISLLNPSVCVESFMHGLNLTVRAISALLVVGPYGNTVQICHDAGVSPTIFVLPDDDASFVFRWLSDVVNELRRSMDQADGHMEERIAVLEVACHIMLVMHEHLLIVYQRLRDLDPEAEILPLPELPPEPEMAANANANANEGENEDNSV
;
A
#
# COMPACT_ATOMS: atom_id res chain seq x y z
N MET A 1 -29.57 37.19 -25.40
CA MET A 1 -28.52 37.06 -24.38
C MET A 1 -28.95 36.01 -23.38
N ASN A 2 -28.35 34.83 -23.48
CA ASN A 2 -27.96 33.96 -22.36
C ASN A 2 -27.34 32.70 -22.96
N ILE A 3 -26.03 32.62 -22.82
CA ILE A 3 -25.17 31.53 -23.30
C ILE A 3 -25.28 30.41 -22.26
N SER A 4 -25.88 29.28 -22.65
CA SER A 4 -25.85 28.04 -21.87
C SER A 4 -24.71 27.19 -22.42
N GLY A 5 -23.59 27.17 -21.68
CA GLY A 5 -22.49 26.25 -21.95
C GLY A 5 -22.83 24.83 -21.48
N PRO A 6 -22.32 23.78 -22.14
CA PRO A 6 -22.53 22.41 -21.70
C PRO A 6 -21.68 22.13 -20.46
N GLN A 7 -22.34 21.74 -19.37
CA GLN A 7 -21.69 21.18 -18.19
C GLN A 7 -21.10 19.82 -18.56
N THR A 8 -19.77 19.77 -18.69
CA THR A 8 -19.02 18.52 -18.78
C THR A 8 -19.02 17.84 -17.42
N HIS A 9 -19.95 16.89 -17.24
CA HIS A 9 -19.81 15.83 -16.26
C HIS A 9 -18.57 14.99 -16.64
N ARG A 10 -17.42 15.28 -16.01
CA ARG A 10 -16.31 14.32 -15.97
C ARG A 10 -16.71 13.22 -15.00
N ALA A 11 -17.22 12.14 -15.58
CA ALA A 11 -17.40 10.87 -14.89
C ALA A 11 -16.05 10.42 -14.32
N SER A 12 -16.08 10.04 -13.05
CA SER A 12 -15.03 9.34 -12.32
C SER A 12 -14.68 8.03 -13.02
N SER A 13 -13.61 8.02 -13.81
CA SER A 13 -12.96 6.80 -14.29
C SER A 13 -11.58 6.69 -13.63
N ALA A 14 -11.59 6.45 -12.32
CA ALA A 14 -10.44 5.94 -11.58
C ALA A 14 -10.91 4.69 -10.81
N GLN A 15 -11.45 3.71 -11.55
CA GLN A 15 -11.43 2.34 -11.10
C GLN A 15 -10.09 1.77 -11.56
N SER A 16 -9.02 2.02 -10.80
CA SER A 16 -7.73 1.41 -11.07
C SER A 16 -7.82 -0.08 -10.74
N LEU A 17 -7.89 -0.89 -11.80
CA LEU A 17 -7.32 -2.23 -11.93
C LEU A 17 -7.09 -2.97 -10.61
N ASN A 18 -8.16 -3.54 -10.08
CA ASN A 18 -8.08 -4.66 -9.15
C ASN A 18 -7.33 -5.83 -9.81
N ARG A 19 -6.11 -6.12 -9.35
CA ARG A 19 -5.70 -7.45 -8.84
C ARG A 19 -4.22 -7.44 -8.43
N PRO A 20 -3.87 -7.62 -7.14
CA PRO A 20 -2.53 -8.02 -6.78
C PRO A 20 -2.25 -9.42 -7.36
N ILE A 21 -1.00 -9.63 -7.77
CA ILE A 21 -0.38 -10.93 -8.01
C ILE A 21 -0.56 -11.76 -6.73
N ARG A 22 -1.65 -12.53 -6.73
CA ARG A 22 -2.31 -13.20 -5.59
C ARG A 22 -2.55 -12.32 -4.36
N PRO A 23 -3.80 -12.10 -3.91
CA PRO A 23 -3.98 -11.79 -2.50
C PRO A 23 -3.57 -13.06 -1.75
N LEU A 24 -2.40 -13.04 -1.11
CA LEU A 24 -2.11 -13.92 0.02
C LEU A 24 -2.95 -13.45 1.20
N GLY A 25 -4.27 -13.31 1.02
CA GLY A 25 -5.16 -12.91 2.09
C GLY A 25 -5.00 -13.84 3.27
N PHE A 26 -5.19 -13.31 4.48
CA PHE A 26 -5.21 -14.16 5.67
C PHE A 26 -6.28 -15.24 5.52
N ASP A 27 -6.03 -16.41 6.08
CA ASP A 27 -7.03 -17.46 6.13
C ASP A 27 -7.90 -17.35 7.40
N LEU A 28 -9.08 -17.96 7.38
CA LEU A 28 -10.00 -17.89 8.51
C LEU A 28 -9.45 -18.62 9.75
N GLN A 29 -8.60 -19.65 9.57
CA GLN A 29 -7.97 -20.37 10.67
C GLN A 29 -6.90 -19.54 11.36
N GLU A 30 -6.15 -18.72 10.62
CA GLU A 30 -5.20 -17.74 11.15
C GLU A 30 -5.94 -16.70 12.00
N LEU A 31 -7.06 -16.15 11.50
CA LEU A 31 -7.91 -15.25 12.28
C LEU A 31 -8.39 -15.93 13.58
N ARG A 32 -8.93 -17.15 13.47
CA ARG A 32 -9.38 -17.94 14.63
C ARG A 32 -8.24 -18.17 15.62
N PHE A 33 -7.05 -18.51 15.14
CA PHE A 33 -5.86 -18.74 15.95
C PHE A 33 -5.40 -17.45 16.67
N VAL A 34 -5.29 -16.34 15.96
CA VAL A 34 -4.91 -15.04 16.52
C VAL A 34 -5.84 -14.63 17.65
N ILE A 35 -7.16 -14.80 17.45
CA ILE A 35 -8.21 -14.48 18.43
C ILE A 35 -8.18 -15.45 19.60
N GLN A 36 -8.00 -16.76 19.36
CA GLN A 36 -7.91 -17.76 20.43
C GLN A 36 -6.73 -17.47 21.38
N GLN A 37 -5.64 -16.92 20.86
CA GLN A 37 -4.45 -16.49 21.61
C GLN A 37 -4.53 -15.05 22.14
N SER A 38 -5.73 -14.45 22.17
CA SER A 38 -5.95 -13.05 22.59
C SER A 38 -6.89 -12.96 23.80
N PRO A 39 -6.97 -11.79 24.45
CA PRO A 39 -7.99 -11.55 25.47
C PRO A 39 -9.43 -11.60 24.95
N LEU A 40 -9.65 -11.47 23.63
CA LEU A 40 -10.97 -11.50 23.00
C LEU A 40 -11.54 -12.91 22.83
N ARG A 41 -10.75 -13.97 23.08
CA ARG A 41 -11.14 -15.37 22.81
C ARG A 41 -12.52 -15.76 23.34
N HIS A 42 -12.89 -15.28 24.53
CA HIS A 42 -14.14 -15.63 25.20
C HIS A 42 -15.34 -14.84 24.68
N MET A 43 -15.09 -13.71 24.02
CA MET A 43 -16.10 -12.83 23.43
C MET A 43 -16.40 -13.17 21.98
N CYS A 44 -15.54 -13.97 21.33
CA CYS A 44 -15.64 -14.29 19.91
C CYS A 44 -15.99 -15.77 19.60
N PRO A 45 -16.94 -16.44 20.30
CA PRO A 45 -17.32 -17.80 19.95
C PRO A 45 -17.96 -17.88 18.55
N PHE A 46 -18.53 -16.78 18.05
CA PHE A 46 -19.11 -16.69 16.71
C PHE A 46 -18.11 -17.05 15.60
N LEU A 47 -16.81 -16.77 15.78
CA LEU A 47 -15.77 -17.11 14.79
C LEU A 47 -15.67 -18.61 14.51
N PHE A 48 -16.07 -19.45 15.46
CA PHE A 48 -16.04 -20.91 15.34
C PHE A 48 -17.39 -21.50 14.92
N ALA A 49 -18.44 -20.68 14.89
CA ALA A 49 -19.79 -21.10 14.54
C ALA A 49 -20.11 -20.91 13.05
N THR A 50 -19.33 -20.09 12.34
CA THR A 50 -19.62 -19.71 10.95
C THR A 50 -18.35 -19.55 10.13
N GLU A 51 -18.52 -19.64 8.82
CA GLU A 51 -17.54 -19.28 7.79
C GLU A 51 -18.00 -18.05 6.98
N ASP A 52 -19.21 -17.56 7.22
CA ASP A 52 -19.75 -16.36 6.56
C ASP A 52 -19.08 -15.11 7.12
N ILE A 53 -18.41 -14.36 6.24
CA ILE A 53 -17.74 -13.11 6.58
C ILE A 53 -18.72 -12.05 7.13
N TYR A 54 -19.96 -12.03 6.67
CA TYR A 54 -20.96 -11.08 7.15
C TYR A 54 -21.34 -11.36 8.59
N GLU A 55 -21.57 -12.63 8.94
CA GLU A 55 -21.84 -13.04 10.31
C GLU A 55 -20.63 -12.78 11.24
N ILE A 56 -19.40 -12.96 10.73
CA ILE A 56 -18.18 -12.61 11.46
C ILE A 56 -18.12 -11.09 11.74
N MET A 57 -18.36 -10.25 10.74
CA MET A 57 -18.40 -8.80 10.91
C MET A 57 -19.50 -8.38 11.88
N ASP A 58 -20.70 -8.96 11.76
CA ASP A 58 -21.83 -8.68 12.65
C ASP A 58 -21.52 -9.07 14.10
N GLY A 59 -20.83 -10.19 14.32
CA GLY A 59 -20.35 -10.60 15.64
C GLY A 59 -19.43 -9.56 16.28
N PHE A 60 -18.45 -9.05 15.52
CA PHE A 60 -17.58 -7.96 16.00
C PHE A 60 -18.31 -6.63 16.15
N HIS A 61 -19.24 -6.30 15.26
CA HIS A 61 -20.09 -5.11 15.37
C HIS A 61 -20.87 -5.13 16.68
N LEU A 62 -21.50 -6.26 17.03
CA LEU A 62 -22.21 -6.42 18.28
C LEU A 62 -21.31 -6.19 19.51
N LEU A 63 -20.07 -6.68 19.48
CA LEU A 63 -19.11 -6.44 20.56
C LEU A 63 -18.75 -4.95 20.69
N MET A 64 -18.58 -4.25 19.57
CA MET A 64 -18.29 -2.82 19.55
C MET A 64 -19.50 -1.97 19.95
N ASP A 65 -20.70 -2.31 19.47
CA ASP A 65 -21.96 -1.62 19.80
C ASP A 65 -22.28 -1.72 21.31
N ASN A 66 -21.95 -2.85 21.92
CA ASN A 66 -22.11 -3.07 23.36
C ASN A 66 -20.92 -2.60 24.19
N GLU A 67 -19.93 -1.93 23.58
CA GLU A 67 -18.66 -1.51 24.21
C GLU A 67 -17.98 -2.62 25.03
N SER A 68 -18.12 -3.87 24.58
CA SER A 68 -17.67 -5.06 25.33
C SER A 68 -16.15 -5.25 25.28
N ILE A 69 -15.50 -4.62 24.30
CA ILE A 69 -14.04 -4.65 24.15
C ILE A 69 -13.46 -3.51 24.98
N ALA A 70 -12.68 -3.84 26.00
CA ALA A 70 -12.06 -2.85 26.87
C ALA A 70 -11.07 -1.94 26.14
N PHE A 71 -10.98 -0.68 26.56
CA PHE A 71 -9.94 0.24 26.12
C PHE A 71 -8.54 -0.25 26.56
N GLY A 72 -7.56 -0.11 25.68
CA GLY A 72 -6.18 -0.53 25.91
C GLY A 72 -5.55 -1.20 24.68
N ALA A 73 -4.23 -1.06 24.56
CA ALA A 73 -3.50 -1.50 23.38
C ALA A 73 -3.66 -2.99 23.04
N VAL A 74 -3.80 -3.86 24.05
CA VAL A 74 -3.91 -5.32 23.83
C VAL A 74 -5.29 -5.69 23.25
N PRO A 75 -6.44 -5.38 23.88
CA PRO A 75 -7.74 -5.67 23.26
C PRO A 75 -7.98 -4.92 21.94
N GLN A 76 -7.60 -3.64 21.86
CA GLN A 76 -7.82 -2.83 20.66
C GLN A 76 -6.89 -3.23 19.52
N GLY A 77 -5.62 -3.51 19.81
CA GLY A 77 -4.69 -4.05 18.81
C GLY A 77 -5.17 -5.41 18.28
N THR A 78 -5.78 -6.25 19.13
CA THR A 78 -6.43 -7.50 18.68
C THR A 78 -7.59 -7.20 17.72
N LEU A 79 -8.45 -6.23 18.04
CA LEU A 79 -9.57 -5.83 17.19
C LEU A 79 -9.10 -5.25 15.85
N MET A 80 -8.03 -4.44 15.85
CA MET A 80 -7.44 -3.90 14.62
C MET A 80 -6.85 -5.01 13.75
N VAL A 81 -6.13 -5.97 14.33
CA VAL A 81 -5.65 -7.16 13.60
C VAL A 81 -6.81 -7.96 13.03
N ALA A 82 -7.88 -8.18 13.80
CA ALA A 82 -9.08 -8.83 13.30
C ALA A 82 -9.70 -8.06 12.12
N GLY A 83 -9.77 -6.73 12.22
CA GLY A 83 -10.18 -5.84 11.14
C GLY A 83 -9.35 -6.04 9.88
N MET A 84 -8.02 -5.97 10.00
CA MET A 84 -7.08 -6.16 8.88
C MET A 84 -7.22 -7.55 8.25
N MET A 85 -7.32 -8.59 9.09
CA MET A 85 -7.48 -9.98 8.64
C MET A 85 -8.82 -10.18 7.92
N VAL A 86 -9.92 -9.66 8.47
CA VAL A 86 -11.23 -9.72 7.81
C VAL A 86 -11.23 -8.88 6.53
N TYR A 87 -10.52 -7.76 6.46
CA TYR A 87 -10.40 -6.94 5.25
C TYR A 87 -9.65 -7.63 4.11
N LEU A 88 -8.68 -8.50 4.44
CA LEU A 88 -7.90 -9.26 3.46
C LEU A 88 -8.28 -10.74 3.32
N LEU A 89 -9.17 -11.27 4.16
CA LEU A 89 -9.71 -12.63 4.10
C LEU A 89 -10.08 -13.05 2.66
N SER A 90 -9.55 -14.18 2.21
CA SER A 90 -9.88 -14.74 0.91
C SER A 90 -11.22 -15.48 0.96
N HIS A 91 -12.14 -15.16 0.05
CA HIS A 91 -13.42 -15.88 -0.12
C HIS A 91 -13.99 -15.72 -1.53
N GLU A 92 -15.05 -16.46 -1.83
CA GLU A 92 -15.65 -16.56 -3.17
C GLU A 92 -16.27 -15.24 -3.70
N GLU A 93 -16.72 -14.34 -2.82
CA GLU A 93 -17.47 -13.13 -3.17
C GLU A 93 -16.69 -11.83 -2.92
N LEU A 94 -15.37 -11.84 -3.11
CA LEU A 94 -14.46 -10.78 -2.63
C LEU A 94 -14.91 -9.36 -2.99
N GLN A 95 -15.39 -9.16 -4.22
CA GLN A 95 -15.84 -7.85 -4.73
C GLN A 95 -17.15 -7.37 -4.10
N LEU A 96 -18.11 -8.27 -3.86
CA LEU A 96 -19.43 -7.92 -3.29
C LEU A 96 -19.30 -7.46 -1.83
N SER A 97 -18.37 -8.06 -1.10
CA SER A 97 -18.13 -7.75 0.31
C SER A 97 -17.23 -6.54 0.55
N HIS A 98 -16.52 -6.03 -0.48
CA HIS A 98 -15.45 -5.04 -0.33
C HIS A 98 -15.88 -3.81 0.47
N VAL A 99 -17.00 -3.17 0.08
CA VAL A 99 -17.50 -1.96 0.75
C VAL A 99 -17.80 -2.21 2.23
N LYS A 100 -18.47 -3.33 2.55
CA LYS A 100 -18.80 -3.68 3.95
C LYS A 100 -17.54 -3.94 4.77
N ARG A 101 -16.53 -4.60 4.19
CA ARG A 101 -15.24 -4.86 4.84
C ARG A 101 -14.43 -3.59 5.07
N THR A 102 -14.44 -2.65 4.12
CA THR A 102 -13.82 -1.33 4.30
C THR A 102 -14.47 -0.57 5.44
N LEU A 103 -15.80 -0.55 5.53
CA LEU A 103 -16.52 0.09 6.64
C LEU A 103 -16.26 -0.61 7.98
N PHE A 104 -16.19 -1.94 7.98
CA PHE A 104 -15.82 -2.72 9.15
C PHE A 104 -14.40 -2.36 9.63
N LEU A 105 -13.41 -2.33 8.73
CA LEU A 105 -12.03 -1.97 9.02
C LEU A 105 -11.93 -0.55 9.59
N GLN A 106 -12.59 0.42 8.96
CA GLN A 106 -12.65 1.80 9.46
C GLN A 106 -13.21 1.84 10.89
N ARG A 107 -14.26 1.05 11.16
CA ARG A 107 -14.86 0.98 12.49
C ARG A 107 -13.92 0.36 13.52
N CYS A 108 -13.17 -0.68 13.16
CA CYS A 108 -12.15 -1.27 14.03
C CYS A 108 -11.07 -0.24 14.43
N PHE A 109 -10.64 0.62 13.51
CA PHE A 109 -9.68 1.69 13.82
C PHE A 109 -10.28 2.82 14.65
N ASN A 110 -11.56 3.15 14.45
CA ASN A 110 -12.23 4.22 15.19
C ASN A 110 -12.68 3.78 16.59
N TYR A 111 -12.80 2.48 16.87
CA TYR A 111 -13.33 1.98 18.12
C TYR A 111 -12.45 2.36 19.32
N MET A 112 -12.98 3.29 20.13
CA MET A 112 -12.30 3.89 21.28
C MET A 112 -10.89 4.40 20.93
N ALA A 113 -10.71 4.98 19.73
CA ALA A 113 -9.41 5.42 19.25
C ALA A 113 -8.79 6.51 20.17
N CYS A 114 -7.48 6.38 20.43
CA CYS A 114 -6.68 7.38 21.12
C CYS A 114 -5.42 7.66 20.30
N THR A 115 -5.14 8.93 20.01
CA THR A 115 -4.02 9.37 19.16
C THR A 115 -2.76 9.70 19.96
N GLU A 116 -2.74 9.48 21.28
CA GLU A 116 -1.55 9.67 22.11
C GLU A 116 -0.40 8.76 21.66
N GLU A 117 0.81 9.32 21.53
CA GLU A 117 1.98 8.63 20.97
C GLU A 117 2.29 7.31 21.69
N THR A 118 2.22 7.30 23.02
CA THR A 118 2.46 6.10 23.84
C THR A 118 1.45 5.00 23.53
N HIS A 119 0.17 5.37 23.41
CA HIS A 119 -0.90 4.43 23.08
C HIS A 119 -0.74 3.85 21.67
N VAL A 120 -0.40 4.70 20.70
CA VAL A 120 -0.16 4.29 19.30
C VAL A 120 1.04 3.35 19.21
N ASN A 121 2.12 3.63 19.95
CA ASN A 121 3.29 2.77 20.00
C ASN A 121 2.93 1.37 20.54
N ASP A 122 2.22 1.32 21.67
CA ASP A 122 1.77 0.06 22.27
C ASP A 122 0.84 -0.72 21.33
N LEU A 123 -0.04 -0.03 20.59
CA LEU A 123 -0.90 -0.64 19.57
C LEU A 123 -0.07 -1.25 18.44
N CYS A 124 0.87 -0.48 17.86
CA CYS A 124 1.70 -0.95 16.77
C CYS A 124 2.57 -2.14 17.19
N PHE A 125 3.15 -2.09 18.40
CA PHE A 125 3.86 -3.23 18.98
C PHE A 125 2.97 -4.47 19.07
N TYR A 126 1.74 -4.31 19.53
CA TYR A 126 0.82 -5.45 19.66
C TYR A 126 0.38 -6.01 18.31
N ILE A 127 0.07 -5.14 17.34
CA ILE A 127 -0.29 -5.53 15.97
C ILE A 127 0.85 -6.35 15.35
N LEU A 128 2.09 -5.87 15.40
CA LEU A 128 3.26 -6.55 14.85
C LEU A 128 3.64 -7.83 15.61
N LYS A 129 3.26 -7.95 16.88
CA LYS A 129 3.39 -9.20 17.62
C LYS A 129 2.41 -10.28 17.12
N LYS A 130 1.25 -9.87 16.60
CA LYS A 130 0.21 -10.77 16.10
C LYS A 130 0.35 -11.07 14.61
N ILE A 131 0.74 -10.08 13.82
CA ILE A 131 1.06 -10.22 12.40
C ILE A 131 2.57 -10.45 12.31
N ASN A 132 2.99 -11.69 12.06
CA ASN A 132 4.40 -12.04 12.00
C ASN A 132 5.05 -11.42 10.75
N ILE A 133 5.55 -10.19 10.83
CA ILE A 133 6.20 -9.50 9.70
C ILE A 133 7.52 -10.14 9.25
N ARG A 134 8.03 -11.17 9.95
CA ARG A 134 9.15 -11.97 9.45
C ARG A 134 8.71 -12.95 8.36
N ASP A 135 7.41 -13.23 8.30
CA ASP A 135 6.81 -13.90 7.18
C ASP A 135 6.52 -12.86 6.09
N SER A 136 7.06 -13.09 4.89
CA SER A 136 6.98 -12.14 3.80
C SER A 136 5.57 -11.93 3.26
N ASP A 137 4.70 -12.92 3.39
CA ASP A 137 3.32 -12.87 2.89
C ASP A 137 2.48 -12.04 3.86
N HIS A 138 2.67 -12.24 5.16
CA HIS A 138 2.11 -11.36 6.18
C HIS A 138 2.62 -9.92 6.07
N MET A 139 3.89 -9.72 5.73
CA MET A 139 4.42 -8.38 5.47
C MET A 139 3.72 -7.73 4.27
N LEU A 140 3.58 -8.45 3.17
CA LEU A 140 2.88 -7.95 1.99
C LEU A 140 1.43 -7.57 2.31
N ASN A 141 0.71 -8.43 3.03
CA ASN A 141 -0.65 -8.15 3.50
C ASN A 141 -0.71 -6.89 4.36
N LEU A 142 0.23 -6.73 5.28
CA LEU A 142 0.29 -5.55 6.13
C LEU A 142 0.49 -4.28 5.29
N ILE A 143 1.41 -4.30 4.33
CA ILE A 143 1.66 -3.17 3.42
C ILE A 143 0.39 -2.81 2.64
N LEU A 144 -0.26 -3.80 2.02
CA LEU A 144 -1.47 -3.61 1.23
C LEU A 144 -2.60 -3.03 2.09
N CYS A 145 -2.87 -3.66 3.25
CA CYS A 145 -3.90 -3.18 4.16
C CYS A 145 -3.61 -1.77 4.65
N CYS A 146 -2.35 -1.44 4.97
CA CYS A 146 -1.97 -0.11 5.44
C CYS A 146 -2.18 0.97 4.36
N GLN A 147 -1.90 0.64 3.11
CA GLN A 147 -2.12 1.55 1.99
C GLN A 147 -3.61 1.88 1.81
N ASP A 148 -4.49 0.88 1.93
CA ASP A 148 -5.94 1.09 1.77
C ASP A 148 -6.59 1.71 3.02
N ALA A 149 -6.15 1.27 4.21
CA ALA A 149 -6.74 1.69 5.47
C ALA A 149 -6.42 3.13 5.84
N SER A 150 -5.27 3.66 5.42
CA SER A 150 -4.81 4.98 5.84
C SER A 150 -5.75 6.13 5.47
N ALA A 151 -6.51 5.98 4.39
CA ALA A 151 -7.48 6.97 3.95
C ALA A 151 -8.81 6.92 4.73
N LEU A 152 -9.04 5.90 5.56
CA LEU A 152 -10.33 5.64 6.20
C LEU A 152 -10.58 6.53 7.42
N CYS A 153 -9.57 6.78 8.23
CA CYS A 153 -9.66 7.67 9.39
C CYS A 153 -8.28 8.08 9.91
N THR A 154 -8.24 9.11 10.75
CA THR A 154 -7.04 9.61 11.41
C THR A 154 -6.24 8.51 12.13
N MET A 155 -6.94 7.66 12.89
CA MET A 155 -6.29 6.58 13.65
C MET A 155 -5.66 5.55 12.72
N ALA A 156 -6.35 5.19 11.64
CA ALA A 156 -5.82 4.28 10.63
C ALA A 156 -4.58 4.89 9.96
N GLN A 157 -4.61 6.16 9.56
CA GLN A 157 -3.46 6.84 8.97
C GLN A 157 -2.24 6.83 9.89
N LEU A 158 -2.44 7.12 11.17
CA LEU A 158 -1.38 7.18 12.18
C LEU A 158 -0.75 5.81 12.42
N VAL A 159 -1.59 4.80 12.71
CA VAL A 159 -1.13 3.42 12.95
C VAL A 159 -0.47 2.85 11.69
N CYS A 160 -1.06 3.03 10.52
CA CYS A 160 -0.51 2.53 9.25
C CYS A 160 0.84 3.19 8.92
N SER A 161 1.00 4.49 9.18
CA SER A 161 2.30 5.17 9.03
C SER A 161 3.37 4.50 9.90
N CYS A 162 3.08 4.27 11.18
CA CYS A 162 4.01 3.64 12.12
C CYS A 162 4.34 2.19 11.71
N LEU A 163 3.34 1.41 11.29
CA LEU A 163 3.52 0.02 10.86
C LEU A 163 4.36 -0.07 9.58
N LEU A 164 4.13 0.80 8.60
CA LEU A 164 4.92 0.83 7.37
C LEU A 164 6.38 1.23 7.61
N TRP A 165 6.63 2.17 8.54
CA TRP A 165 7.99 2.48 8.98
C TRP A 165 8.65 1.29 9.66
N ALA A 166 7.91 0.53 10.48
CA ALA A 166 8.44 -0.68 11.12
C ALA A 166 8.76 -1.79 10.10
N VAL A 167 7.95 -1.93 9.06
CA VAL A 167 8.25 -2.83 7.92
C VAL A 167 9.53 -2.40 7.22
N LEU A 168 9.69 -1.10 6.94
CA LEU A 168 10.90 -0.59 6.30
C LEU A 168 12.14 -0.75 7.20
N ASP A 169 12.01 -0.53 8.51
CA ASP A 169 13.08 -0.80 9.49
C ASP A 169 13.53 -2.25 9.44
N TRP A 170 12.59 -3.19 9.30
CA TRP A 170 12.92 -4.61 9.16
C TRP A 170 13.65 -4.91 7.85
N LEU A 171 13.27 -4.27 6.74
CA LEU A 171 13.92 -4.43 5.43
C LEU A 171 15.30 -3.75 5.31
N THR A 172 15.59 -2.77 6.17
CA THR A 172 16.78 -1.90 6.09
C THR A 172 17.76 -2.05 7.24
N ASP A 173 17.45 -2.93 8.22
CA ASP A 173 18.21 -3.12 9.47
C ASP A 173 18.57 -1.79 10.17
N MET A 174 17.70 -0.78 10.07
CA MET A 174 17.92 0.53 10.68
C MET A 174 17.86 0.51 12.22
N GLY A 175 17.41 -0.59 12.82
CA GLY A 175 17.63 -0.89 14.24
C GLY A 175 16.98 0.07 15.24
N THR A 176 15.95 0.82 14.85
CA THR A 176 15.41 1.89 15.71
C THR A 176 14.59 1.35 16.90
N GLY A 177 14.00 0.16 16.77
CA GLY A 177 13.30 -0.55 17.85
C GLY A 177 12.06 0.15 18.42
N ILE A 178 11.59 1.25 17.80
CA ILE A 178 10.50 2.09 18.31
C ILE A 178 9.44 2.26 17.22
N TYR A 179 8.23 1.76 17.48
CA TYR A 179 7.07 1.86 16.58
C TYR A 179 6.42 3.24 16.68
N ARG A 180 7.07 4.25 16.08
CA ARG A 180 6.63 5.65 16.13
C ARG A 180 6.50 6.25 14.74
N LEU A 181 5.78 7.37 14.69
CA LEU A 181 5.74 8.21 13.51
C LEU A 181 7.14 8.80 13.26
N ARG A 182 7.64 8.70 12.03
CA ARG A 182 8.98 9.17 11.65
C ARG A 182 8.92 10.25 10.56
N PRO A 183 9.89 11.17 10.55
CA PRO A 183 10.05 12.14 9.47
C PRO A 183 10.31 11.46 8.13
N TYR A 184 9.65 11.93 7.07
CA TYR A 184 9.86 11.42 5.71
C TYR A 184 11.22 11.81 5.12
N SER A 185 11.92 12.77 5.71
CA SER A 185 13.34 13.06 5.42
C SER A 185 14.30 11.92 5.77
N GLU A 186 13.85 10.89 6.51
CA GLU A 186 14.65 9.69 6.79
C GLU A 186 14.55 8.64 5.68
N LEU A 187 13.66 8.82 4.70
CA LEU A 187 13.39 7.82 3.66
C LEU A 187 14.60 7.57 2.76
N LYS A 188 15.36 8.62 2.41
CA LYS A 188 16.59 8.49 1.64
C LYS A 188 17.62 7.61 2.34
N LEU A 189 17.79 7.78 3.65
CA LEU A 189 18.69 6.95 4.44
C LEU A 189 18.21 5.49 4.45
N ALA A 190 16.91 5.28 4.67
CA ALA A 190 16.31 3.94 4.65
C ALA A 190 16.59 3.22 3.32
N ILE A 191 16.33 3.88 2.18
CA ILE A 191 16.59 3.31 0.85
C ILE A 191 18.08 3.01 0.65
N SER A 192 18.96 3.89 1.13
CA SER A 192 20.42 3.70 0.99
C SER A 192 20.96 2.51 1.80
N LEU A 193 20.22 2.07 2.83
CA LEU A 193 20.58 0.94 3.69
C LEU A 193 19.87 -0.37 3.29
N LEU A 194 19.10 -0.37 2.21
CA LEU A 194 18.38 -1.55 1.76
C LEU A 194 19.32 -2.73 1.54
N ASN A 195 19.03 -3.83 2.23
CA ASN A 195 19.68 -5.11 1.99
C ASN A 195 18.63 -6.21 1.89
N PRO A 196 17.92 -6.31 0.75
CA PRO A 196 16.80 -7.26 0.59
C PRO A 196 17.19 -8.71 0.87
N SER A 197 18.45 -9.07 0.56
CA SER A 197 19.01 -10.41 0.71
C SER A 197 19.25 -10.82 2.16
N VAL A 198 19.24 -9.89 3.12
CA VAL A 198 19.37 -10.21 4.55
C VAL A 198 18.03 -10.61 5.16
N CYS A 199 16.94 -10.06 4.63
CA CYS A 199 15.62 -10.20 5.25
C CYS A 199 14.74 -11.23 4.55
N VAL A 200 14.96 -11.48 3.25
CA VAL A 200 14.15 -12.38 2.43
C VAL A 200 15.05 -13.27 1.58
N GLU A 201 14.63 -14.52 1.36
CA GLU A 201 15.41 -15.51 0.59
C GLU A 201 15.54 -15.17 -0.90
N SER A 202 14.58 -14.41 -1.46
CA SER A 202 14.57 -13.98 -2.86
C SER A 202 14.77 -12.47 -2.97
N PHE A 203 15.77 -12.06 -3.76
CA PHE A 203 16.01 -10.65 -4.08
C PHE A 203 14.78 -9.98 -4.72
N MET A 204 14.13 -10.65 -5.68
CA MET A 204 12.94 -10.11 -6.35
C MET A 204 11.78 -9.89 -5.40
N HIS A 205 11.58 -10.83 -4.47
CA HIS A 205 10.55 -10.70 -3.45
C HIS A 205 10.86 -9.58 -2.45
N GLY A 206 12.11 -9.49 -2.00
CA GLY A 206 12.55 -8.39 -1.14
C GLY A 206 12.43 -7.02 -1.82
N LEU A 207 12.73 -6.92 -3.11
CA LEU A 207 12.52 -5.71 -3.91
C LEU A 207 11.04 -5.36 -4.01
N ASN A 208 10.16 -6.36 -4.22
CA ASN A 208 8.71 -6.17 -4.28
C ASN A 208 8.15 -5.61 -2.97
N LEU A 209 8.50 -6.20 -1.83
CA LEU A 209 8.10 -5.69 -0.51
C LEU A 209 8.60 -4.27 -0.28
N THR A 210 9.86 -4.00 -0.65
CA THR A 210 10.49 -2.69 -0.48
C THR A 210 9.79 -1.60 -1.29
N VAL A 211 9.61 -1.80 -2.60
CA VAL A 211 8.97 -0.82 -3.48
C VAL A 211 7.54 -0.56 -3.03
N ARG A 212 6.80 -1.61 -2.62
CA ARG A 212 5.45 -1.46 -2.07
C ARG A 212 5.42 -0.72 -0.75
N ALA A 213 6.32 -1.02 0.18
CA ALA A 213 6.38 -0.33 1.47
C ALA A 213 6.69 1.17 1.29
N ILE A 214 7.65 1.51 0.43
CA ILE A 214 8.00 2.90 0.11
C ILE A 214 6.84 3.60 -0.59
N SER A 215 6.21 2.95 -1.58
CA SER A 215 5.04 3.50 -2.25
C SER A 215 3.89 3.77 -1.27
N ALA A 216 3.59 2.83 -0.39
CA ALA A 216 2.56 2.99 0.63
C ALA A 216 2.89 4.12 1.60
N LEU A 217 4.14 4.23 2.09
CA LEU A 217 4.60 5.34 2.92
C LEU A 217 4.35 6.69 2.24
N LEU A 218 4.77 6.83 1.00
CA LEU A 218 4.62 8.07 0.24
C LEU A 218 3.15 8.47 0.06
N VAL A 219 2.26 7.52 -0.20
CA VAL A 219 0.81 7.74 -0.33
C VAL A 219 0.16 8.07 1.02
N VAL A 220 0.58 7.43 2.10
CA VAL A 220 0.01 7.62 3.44
C VAL A 220 0.44 8.96 4.05
N GLY A 221 1.65 9.43 3.72
CA GLY A 221 2.22 10.67 4.22
C GLY A 221 2.28 11.78 3.17
N PRO A 222 3.44 12.08 2.57
CA PRO A 222 3.68 13.28 1.76
C PRO A 222 2.68 13.56 0.65
N TYR A 223 2.15 12.51 0.01
CA TYR A 223 1.20 12.63 -1.10
C TYR A 223 -0.26 12.32 -0.67
N GLY A 224 -0.47 12.03 0.60
CA GLY A 224 -1.78 11.81 1.19
C GLY A 224 -2.38 13.07 1.81
N ASN A 225 -3.58 12.95 2.38
CA ASN A 225 -4.17 14.01 3.20
C ASN A 225 -3.66 13.91 4.64
N THR A 226 -2.70 14.75 5.02
CA THR A 226 -2.09 14.74 6.36
C THR A 226 -2.59 15.85 7.28
N VAL A 227 -3.51 16.70 6.80
CA VAL A 227 -4.01 17.85 7.56
C VAL A 227 -4.75 17.39 8.82
N GLN A 228 -5.63 16.41 8.67
CA GLN A 228 -6.46 15.92 9.76
C GLN A 228 -5.62 15.26 10.87
N ILE A 229 -4.64 14.43 10.50
CA ILE A 229 -3.73 13.79 11.47
C ILE A 229 -2.83 14.79 12.18
N CYS A 230 -2.34 15.83 11.50
CA CYS A 230 -1.57 16.89 12.18
C CYS A 230 -2.42 17.61 13.23
N HIS A 231 -3.68 17.90 12.90
CA HIS A 231 -4.61 18.54 13.81
C HIS A 231 -4.96 17.64 15.00
N ASP A 232 -5.36 16.39 14.74
CA ASP A 232 -5.93 15.48 15.75
C ASP A 232 -4.87 14.80 16.63
N ALA A 233 -3.68 14.52 16.09
CA ALA A 233 -2.57 13.91 16.84
C ALA A 233 -1.59 14.96 17.40
N GLY A 234 -1.78 16.25 17.06
CA GLY A 234 -0.89 17.33 17.51
C GLY A 234 0.55 17.23 16.98
N VAL A 235 0.75 16.51 15.87
CA VAL A 235 2.07 16.32 15.25
C VAL A 235 2.38 17.45 14.26
N SER A 236 3.66 17.86 14.20
CA SER A 236 4.09 18.91 13.27
C SER A 236 3.87 18.50 11.81
N PRO A 237 3.26 19.33 10.95
CA PRO A 237 3.13 19.05 9.52
C PRO A 237 4.46 18.76 8.82
N THR A 238 5.56 19.31 9.34
CA THR A 238 6.91 19.09 8.81
C THR A 238 7.33 17.61 8.84
N ILE A 239 6.73 16.78 9.69
CA ILE A 239 7.05 15.35 9.75
C ILE A 239 6.66 14.62 8.46
N PHE A 240 5.59 15.07 7.79
CA PHE A 240 5.06 14.47 6.56
C PHE A 240 5.64 15.09 5.28
N VAL A 241 6.56 16.06 5.40
CA VAL A 241 7.20 16.68 4.24
C VAL A 241 8.32 15.76 3.76
N LEU A 242 8.29 15.42 2.47
CA LEU A 242 9.43 14.83 1.77
C LEU A 242 10.29 15.96 1.19
N PRO A 243 11.54 16.15 1.62
CA PRO A 243 12.43 17.17 1.05
C PRO A 243 12.66 16.96 -0.45
N ASP A 244 12.84 18.05 -1.21
CA ASP A 244 13.02 18.01 -2.67
C ASP A 244 14.21 17.14 -3.11
N ASP A 245 15.32 17.19 -2.36
CA ASP A 245 16.51 16.34 -2.59
C ASP A 245 16.21 14.86 -2.38
N ASP A 246 15.37 14.53 -1.40
CA ASP A 246 14.96 13.16 -1.08
C ASP A 246 13.94 12.66 -2.10
N ALA A 247 12.98 13.50 -2.51
CA ALA A 247 12.03 13.20 -3.58
C ALA A 247 12.77 12.90 -4.90
N SER A 248 13.76 13.72 -5.24
CA SER A 248 14.60 13.51 -6.43
C SER A 248 15.41 12.21 -6.33
N PHE A 249 15.94 11.89 -5.15
CA PHE A 249 16.66 10.65 -4.91
C PHE A 249 15.76 9.41 -5.08
N VAL A 250 14.59 9.41 -4.44
CA VAL A 250 13.62 8.32 -4.51
C VAL A 250 13.16 8.10 -5.96
N PHE A 251 12.90 9.19 -6.70
CA PHE A 251 12.49 9.10 -8.11
C PHE A 251 13.56 8.44 -8.99
N ARG A 252 14.83 8.80 -8.81
CA ARG A 252 15.95 8.19 -9.54
C ARG A 252 16.08 6.71 -9.20
N TRP A 253 16.03 6.36 -7.91
CA TRP A 253 16.07 4.97 -7.47
C TRP A 253 14.96 4.12 -8.11
N LEU A 254 13.71 4.63 -8.15
CA LEU A 254 12.60 3.95 -8.82
C LEU A 254 12.82 3.84 -10.34
N SER A 255 13.39 4.87 -10.97
CA SER A 255 13.72 4.84 -12.40
C SER A 255 14.74 3.74 -12.72
N ASP A 256 15.75 3.58 -11.87
CA ASP A 256 16.76 2.53 -12.01
C ASP A 256 16.12 1.14 -11.88
N VAL A 257 15.25 0.94 -10.88
CA VAL A 257 14.46 -0.30 -10.71
C VAL A 257 13.62 -0.60 -11.95
N VAL A 258 12.86 0.38 -12.46
CA VAL A 258 12.01 0.21 -13.65
C VAL A 258 12.85 -0.18 -14.87
N ASN A 259 13.99 0.49 -15.08
CA ASN A 259 14.87 0.21 -16.21
C ASN A 259 15.51 -1.19 -16.13
N GLU A 260 15.91 -1.62 -14.93
CA GLU A 260 16.46 -2.96 -14.70
C GLU A 260 15.40 -4.05 -14.93
N LEU A 261 14.20 -3.87 -14.35
CA LEU A 261 13.12 -4.85 -14.49
C LEU A 261 12.63 -4.96 -15.93
N ARG A 262 12.49 -3.85 -16.66
CA ARG A 262 12.12 -3.86 -18.09
C ARG A 262 13.07 -4.70 -18.94
N ARG A 263 14.38 -4.62 -18.67
CA ARG A 263 15.41 -5.40 -19.39
C ARG A 263 15.39 -6.89 -19.04
N SER A 264 14.80 -7.25 -17.89
CA SER A 264 14.71 -8.65 -17.43
C SER A 264 13.34 -9.29 -17.67
N MET A 265 12.40 -8.62 -18.34
CA MET A 265 11.05 -9.15 -18.62
C MET A 265 11.06 -10.41 -19.51
N ASP A 266 12.03 -10.53 -20.42
CA ASP A 266 12.13 -11.69 -21.31
C ASP A 266 12.83 -12.91 -20.65
N GLN A 267 13.25 -12.78 -19.38
CA GLN A 267 13.87 -13.88 -18.66
C GLN A 267 12.82 -14.91 -18.25
N ALA A 268 12.99 -16.15 -18.71
CA ALA A 268 12.15 -17.28 -18.33
C ALA A 268 12.54 -17.80 -16.93
N ASP A 269 12.30 -16.98 -15.90
CA ASP A 269 12.30 -17.42 -14.51
C ASP A 269 10.90 -17.24 -13.89
N GLY A 270 10.64 -17.92 -12.77
CA GLY A 270 9.33 -17.92 -12.13
C GLY A 270 8.88 -16.57 -11.53
N HIS A 271 9.64 -15.48 -11.72
CA HIS A 271 9.41 -14.18 -11.09
C HIS A 271 8.69 -13.17 -11.98
N MET A 272 8.19 -13.58 -13.16
CA MET A 272 7.51 -12.68 -14.09
C MET A 272 6.35 -11.90 -13.45
N GLU A 273 5.52 -12.58 -12.67
CA GLU A 273 4.41 -11.94 -11.97
C GLU A 273 4.93 -10.88 -10.98
N GLU A 274 5.89 -11.22 -10.12
CA GLU A 274 6.51 -10.27 -9.18
C GLU A 274 7.10 -9.04 -9.90
N ARG A 275 7.80 -9.22 -11.03
CA ARG A 275 8.33 -8.10 -11.82
C ARG A 275 7.24 -7.15 -12.26
N ILE A 276 6.12 -7.67 -12.77
CA ILE A 276 4.96 -6.86 -13.19
C ILE A 276 4.42 -6.07 -12.01
N ALA A 277 4.25 -6.71 -10.84
CA ALA A 277 3.83 -6.02 -9.61
C ALA A 277 4.72 -4.83 -9.28
N VAL A 278 6.04 -5.04 -9.30
CA VAL A 278 7.00 -3.99 -8.93
C VAL A 278 6.96 -2.86 -9.95
N LEU A 279 6.90 -3.18 -11.25
CA LEU A 279 6.81 -2.19 -12.31
C LEU A 279 5.54 -1.34 -12.20
N GLU A 280 4.38 -1.96 -11.97
CA GLU A 280 3.11 -1.25 -11.80
C GLU A 280 3.17 -0.26 -10.64
N VAL A 281 3.63 -0.72 -9.47
CA VAL A 281 3.72 0.11 -8.27
C VAL A 281 4.76 1.22 -8.43
N ALA A 282 5.94 0.90 -8.97
CA ALA A 282 7.00 1.87 -9.21
C ALA A 282 6.55 2.96 -10.19
N CYS A 283 5.95 2.59 -11.33
CA CYS A 283 5.44 3.55 -12.29
C CYS A 283 4.31 4.40 -11.71
N HIS A 284 3.38 3.80 -10.95
CA HIS A 284 2.31 4.55 -10.31
C HIS A 284 2.84 5.62 -9.36
N ILE A 285 3.75 5.26 -8.45
CA ILE A 285 4.28 6.24 -7.51
C ILE A 285 5.17 7.28 -8.18
N MET A 286 5.93 6.90 -9.21
CA MET A 286 6.69 7.86 -10.02
C MET A 286 5.79 8.90 -10.67
N LEU A 287 4.58 8.53 -11.16
CA LEU A 287 3.62 9.50 -11.70
C LEU A 287 3.18 10.51 -10.64
N VAL A 288 2.84 10.05 -9.43
CA VAL A 288 2.47 10.92 -8.30
C VAL A 288 3.62 11.86 -7.93
N MET A 289 4.84 11.33 -7.87
CA MET A 289 6.05 12.12 -7.57
C MET A 289 6.40 13.12 -8.68
N HIS A 290 6.14 12.79 -9.94
CA HIS A 290 6.44 13.66 -11.07
C HIS A 290 5.64 14.96 -11.01
N GLU A 291 4.35 14.90 -10.65
CA GLU A 291 3.52 16.09 -10.44
C GLU A 291 4.10 17.01 -9.36
N HIS A 292 4.59 16.44 -8.26
CA HIS A 292 5.25 17.18 -7.19
C HIS A 292 6.56 17.83 -7.65
N LEU A 293 7.44 17.05 -8.31
CA LEU A 293 8.72 17.56 -8.82
C LEU A 293 8.54 18.63 -9.89
N LEU A 294 7.53 18.52 -10.76
CA LEU A 294 7.19 19.56 -11.75
C LEU A 294 6.92 20.90 -11.07
N ILE A 295 6.15 20.91 -9.97
CA ILE A 295 5.86 22.13 -9.21
C ILE A 295 7.15 22.71 -8.61
N VAL A 296 8.04 21.87 -8.07
CA VAL A 296 9.33 22.29 -7.53
C VAL A 296 10.21 22.91 -8.62
N TYR A 297 10.37 22.23 -9.75
CA TYR A 297 11.18 22.72 -10.87
C TYR A 297 10.63 24.00 -11.50
N GLN A 298 9.30 24.13 -11.60
CA GLN A 298 8.68 25.38 -12.03
C GLN A 298 9.01 26.54 -11.07
N ARG A 299 8.90 26.33 -9.75
CA ARG A 299 9.25 27.36 -8.75
C ARG A 299 10.73 27.73 -8.82
N LEU A 300 11.62 26.75 -8.97
CA LEU A 300 13.06 27.00 -9.10
C LEU A 300 13.36 27.82 -10.36
N ARG A 301 12.69 27.52 -11.48
CA ARG A 301 12.82 28.29 -12.73
C ARG A 301 12.26 29.71 -12.61
N ASP A 302 11.19 29.90 -11.86
CA ASP A 302 10.62 31.22 -11.59
C ASP A 302 11.52 32.08 -10.68
N LEU A 303 12.27 31.43 -9.78
CA LEU A 303 13.21 32.08 -8.86
C LEU A 303 14.57 32.38 -9.50
N ASP A 304 15.04 31.52 -10.40
CA ASP A 304 16.28 31.69 -11.15
C ASP A 304 16.14 31.14 -12.58
N PRO A 305 15.72 31.98 -13.55
CA PRO A 305 15.49 31.57 -14.93
C PRO A 305 16.75 31.11 -15.68
N GLU A 306 17.94 31.43 -15.16
CA GLU A 306 19.24 31.09 -15.76
C GLU A 306 19.93 29.91 -15.05
N ALA A 307 19.35 29.37 -13.98
CA ALA A 307 19.88 28.17 -13.33
C ALA A 307 19.84 26.98 -14.29
N GLU A 308 20.97 26.26 -14.36
CA GLU A 308 21.08 24.98 -15.09
C GLU A 308 20.30 23.90 -14.34
N ILE A 309 18.98 23.88 -14.56
CA ILE A 309 18.08 22.89 -13.97
C ILE A 309 18.37 21.55 -14.65
N LEU A 310 18.84 20.56 -13.87
CA LEU A 310 18.95 19.18 -14.34
C LEU A 310 17.61 18.77 -14.99
N PRO A 311 17.61 18.25 -16.22
CA PRO A 311 16.37 17.85 -16.87
C PRO A 311 15.62 16.88 -15.98
N LEU A 312 14.31 17.10 -15.84
CA LEU A 312 13.40 16.13 -15.24
C LEU A 312 13.70 14.76 -15.88
N PRO A 313 13.89 13.69 -15.09
CA PRO A 313 14.04 12.38 -15.68
C PRO A 313 12.76 12.11 -16.48
N GLU A 314 12.90 11.80 -17.77
CA GLU A 314 11.77 11.55 -18.65
C GLU A 314 10.92 10.43 -18.05
N LEU A 315 9.60 10.64 -18.05
CA LEU A 315 8.68 9.55 -17.71
C LEU A 315 9.00 8.37 -18.63
N PRO A 316 9.14 7.15 -18.09
CA PRO A 316 9.35 6.00 -18.93
C PRO A 316 8.23 5.91 -19.98
N PRO A 317 8.55 5.59 -21.25
CA PRO A 317 7.54 5.57 -22.32
C PRO A 317 6.38 4.64 -21.94
N GLU A 318 5.16 5.03 -22.33
CA GLU A 318 3.96 4.21 -22.21
C GLU A 318 4.19 2.85 -22.88
N PRO A 319 3.65 1.76 -22.33
CA PRO A 319 3.74 0.46 -22.97
C PRO A 319 3.01 0.52 -24.32
N GLU A 320 3.76 0.38 -25.41
CA GLU A 320 3.16 0.13 -26.72
C GLU A 320 2.36 -1.17 -26.61
N MET A 321 1.02 -1.07 -26.63
CA MET A 321 0.20 -2.25 -26.85
C MET A 321 0.62 -2.83 -28.18
N ALA A 322 1.24 -4.00 -28.14
CA ALA A 322 1.52 -4.80 -29.33
C ALA A 322 0.18 -5.05 -30.04
N ALA A 323 -0.15 -4.18 -30.98
CA ALA A 323 -1.20 -4.42 -31.94
C ALA A 323 -0.75 -5.62 -32.76
N ASN A 324 -1.27 -6.79 -32.43
CA ASN A 324 -1.07 -8.01 -33.20
C ASN A 324 -1.36 -7.72 -34.68
N ALA A 325 -0.29 -7.66 -35.46
CA ALA A 325 -0.31 -7.70 -36.91
C ALA A 325 -0.84 -9.08 -37.33
N ASN A 326 -2.15 -9.20 -37.49
CA ASN A 326 -2.77 -10.23 -38.31
C ASN A 326 -3.33 -9.55 -39.56
N ALA A 327 -2.44 -9.27 -40.50
CA ALA A 327 -2.81 -8.93 -41.87
C ALA A 327 -1.76 -9.52 -42.82
N ASN A 328 -2.23 -10.44 -43.67
CA ASN A 328 -1.60 -11.04 -44.85
C ASN A 328 -0.57 -12.15 -44.56
N ALA A 329 -0.66 -13.36 -45.11
CA ALA A 329 -1.24 -13.74 -46.39
C ALA A 329 -1.72 -15.20 -46.34
N ASN A 330 -2.98 -15.43 -46.70
CA ASN A 330 -3.41 -16.68 -47.30
C ASN A 330 -4.77 -16.44 -47.97
N GLU A 331 -4.74 -15.98 -49.22
CA GLU A 331 -5.84 -16.19 -50.17
C GLU A 331 -5.35 -15.94 -51.62
N GLY A 332 -5.43 -17.00 -52.43
CA GLY A 332 -5.50 -17.01 -53.90
C GLY A 332 -4.16 -16.87 -54.65
N GLU A 333 -3.81 -17.62 -55.69
CA GLU A 333 -4.46 -18.59 -56.58
C GLU A 333 -3.29 -19.41 -57.17
N ASN A 334 -3.31 -20.75 -57.15
CA ASN A 334 -3.74 -21.65 -58.22
C ASN A 334 -3.01 -21.54 -59.58
N GLU A 335 -2.64 -22.73 -60.07
CA GLU A 335 -2.23 -23.12 -61.44
C GLU A 335 -0.79 -22.80 -61.89
N ASP A 336 0.09 -23.82 -61.94
CA ASP A 336 0.34 -24.52 -63.21
C ASP A 336 1.17 -25.83 -63.09
N ASN A 337 0.73 -26.84 -63.85
CA ASN A 337 1.45 -27.95 -64.50
C ASN A 337 2.04 -29.20 -63.77
N SER A 338 1.39 -30.35 -64.09
CA SER A 338 1.93 -31.67 -64.51
C SER A 338 2.80 -32.46 -63.51
N VAL A 339 2.45 -33.69 -63.11
CA VAL A 339 2.26 -34.95 -63.89
C VAL A 339 1.37 -35.90 -63.10
#